data_AF-A0A843FYY3-F1
#
_entry.id   AF-A0A843FYY3-F1
#
_cell.length_a   1.000
_cell.length_b   1.000
_cell.length_c   1.000
_cell.angle_alpha   90.00
_cell.angle_beta   90.00
_cell.angle_gamma   90.00
#
_symmetry.space_group_name_H-M   'P 1'
#
loop_
_entity.id
_entity.type
_entity.pdbx_description
1 polymer ?
#
loop_
_entity_poly.entity_id
_entity_poly.type
_entity_poly.pdbx_seq_one_letter_code
_entity_poly.pdbx_strand_id
1 'polypeptide(L)'
;MKTKIRNDGRIIGRLLNNGTIRNAAKATAIAAVILAVILTCGCTGNGGGNDKPVSPEIEQNIKDLYSADDAVRKTAVNNLILAGDEAIVPLTKVFSSGDKTASMNAAVALYAIGESSIDPLIDVLNTGSQTEREWAANTLCLFEARAVPSLINVVKTGSKQGQEIAEIAIIKIGEPALPFLELEANRGSPVTADKMNSLIYSIRATEGLQQRLSAEGNATTSTAAAPTAATA
;
A
#
# COMPACT_ATOMS: atom_id res chain seq x y z
N MET A 1 50.15 2.33 52.83
CA MET A 1 49.88 1.69 54.14
C MET A 1 48.47 2.07 54.58
N LYS A 2 47.65 1.08 54.95
CA LYS A 2 46.22 1.19 55.31
C LYS A 2 46.03 1.85 56.68
N THR A 3 45.04 2.73 56.84
CA THR A 3 44.38 2.98 58.13
C THR A 3 42.87 3.25 57.96
N LYS A 4 42.15 2.11 57.93
CA LYS A 4 40.86 1.82 58.58
C LYS A 4 40.22 3.00 59.36
N ILE A 5 39.15 3.58 58.82
CA ILE A 5 38.18 4.38 59.60
C ILE A 5 36.94 3.54 59.84
N ARG A 6 36.50 3.58 61.10
CA ARG A 6 35.57 2.70 61.80
C ARG A 6 34.11 3.13 61.55
N ASN A 7 33.26 2.13 61.35
CA ASN A 7 31.82 2.26 61.17
C ASN A 7 31.13 2.36 62.53
N ASP A 8 30.76 3.58 62.96
CA ASP A 8 29.97 3.78 64.18
C ASP A 8 28.56 4.27 63.81
N GLY A 9 27.63 3.32 63.77
CA GLY A 9 26.20 3.50 63.45
C GLY A 9 25.42 4.27 64.50
N ARG A 10 25.65 5.59 64.60
CA ARG A 10 24.94 6.47 65.56
C ARG A 10 24.36 7.75 64.99
N ILE A 11 24.40 7.97 63.67
CA ILE A 11 23.80 9.18 63.04
C ILE A 11 22.47 8.91 62.32
N ILE A 12 22.09 7.65 62.06
CA ILE A 12 20.80 7.34 61.40
C ILE A 12 19.62 7.39 62.40
N GLY A 13 19.88 7.33 63.71
CA GLY A 13 18.83 7.25 64.74
C GLY A 13 18.15 8.56 65.14
N ARG A 14 18.53 9.72 64.60
CA ARG A 14 17.95 11.04 64.99
C ARG A 14 17.18 11.78 63.90
N LEU A 15 17.07 11.23 62.68
CA LEU A 15 16.28 11.82 61.60
C LEU A 15 14.88 11.21 61.41
N LEU A 16 14.48 10.28 62.29
CA LEU A 16 13.16 9.64 62.25
C LEU A 16 12.35 9.85 63.53
N ASN A 17 12.50 10.98 64.22
CA ASN A 17 11.62 11.29 65.35
C ASN A 17 11.38 12.79 65.54
N ASN A 18 10.50 13.37 64.72
CA ASN A 18 9.38 14.23 65.17
C ASN A 18 8.76 14.99 63.99
N GLY A 19 7.46 14.79 63.76
CA GLY A 19 6.58 15.91 63.41
C GLY A 19 5.92 15.97 62.03
N THR A 20 6.33 15.19 61.03
CA THR A 20 5.81 15.36 59.65
C THR A 20 5.17 14.10 59.05
N ILE A 21 4.57 13.24 59.87
CA ILE A 21 3.66 12.18 59.41
C ILE A 21 2.27 12.45 59.97
N ARG A 22 1.60 13.48 59.45
CA ARG A 22 0.13 13.60 59.58
C ARG A 22 -0.62 13.84 58.27
N ASN A 23 0.07 14.02 57.14
CA ASN A 23 -0.58 14.22 55.83
C ASN A 23 -0.18 13.20 54.74
N ALA A 24 0.34 12.02 55.12
CA ALA A 24 0.63 10.93 54.20
C ALA A 24 -0.59 10.04 53.85
N ALA A 25 -1.82 10.50 54.15
CA ALA A 25 -3.06 9.85 53.75
C ALA A 25 -3.82 10.61 52.62
N LYS A 26 -3.30 11.75 52.16
CA LYS A 26 -3.86 12.50 51.01
C LYS A 26 -2.89 12.69 49.83
N ALA A 27 -1.61 12.35 49.99
CA ALA A 27 -0.60 12.43 48.92
C ALA A 27 -0.43 11.12 48.12
N THR A 28 -1.00 10.01 48.59
CA THR A 28 -0.93 8.69 47.95
C THR A 28 -2.04 8.43 46.92
N ALA A 29 -2.98 9.36 46.73
CA ALA A 29 -4.02 9.23 45.70
C ALA A 29 -3.61 9.82 44.33
N ILE A 30 -2.58 10.69 44.26
CA ILE A 30 -2.19 11.37 43.01
C ILE A 30 -1.02 10.64 42.32
N ALA A 31 -0.19 9.89 43.06
CA ALA A 31 0.89 9.09 42.49
C ALA A 31 0.44 7.73 41.89
N ALA A 32 -0.78 7.26 42.22
CA ALA A 32 -1.34 6.04 41.64
C ALA A 32 -2.02 6.26 40.27
N VAL A 33 -2.37 7.51 39.93
CA VAL A 33 -2.99 7.84 38.63
C VAL A 33 -1.94 7.96 37.51
N ILE A 34 -0.68 8.29 37.84
CA ILE A 34 0.40 8.44 36.84
C ILE A 34 1.08 7.10 36.52
N LEU A 35 0.97 6.07 37.36
CA LEU A 35 1.43 4.71 37.06
C LEU A 35 0.33 3.80 36.47
N ALA A 36 -0.90 4.29 36.32
CA ALA A 36 -2.00 3.59 35.66
C ALA A 36 -2.26 4.05 34.21
N VAL A 37 -1.55 5.09 33.74
CA VAL A 37 -1.65 5.59 32.35
C VAL A 37 -0.58 5.00 31.43
N ILE A 38 0.39 4.25 31.95
CA ILE A 38 1.43 3.56 31.14
C ILE A 38 1.05 2.09 30.82
N LEU A 39 -0.12 1.60 31.27
CA LEU A 39 -0.63 0.27 30.91
C LEU A 39 -2.02 0.26 30.24
N THR A 40 -2.48 1.39 29.70
CA THR A 40 -3.65 1.45 28.82
C THR A 40 -3.46 2.46 27.67
N CYS A 41 -2.51 2.18 26.79
CA CYS A 41 -2.58 2.49 25.35
C CYS A 41 -1.51 1.63 24.69
N GLY A 42 -1.79 0.32 24.67
CA GLY A 42 -1.36 -0.52 23.55
C GLY A 42 -2.11 -0.03 22.32
N CYS A 43 -1.70 1.11 21.79
CA CYS A 43 -2.17 1.62 20.52
C CYS A 43 -1.26 1.03 19.45
N THR A 44 -1.42 -0.26 19.22
CA THR A 44 -0.90 -1.01 18.07
C THR A 44 -2.09 -1.66 17.38
N GLY A 45 -2.36 -1.26 16.14
CA GLY A 45 -3.24 -1.96 15.20
C GLY A 45 -4.68 -1.45 15.18
N ASN A 46 -4.94 -0.42 14.37
CA ASN A 46 -6.25 -0.23 13.75
C ASN A 46 -6.23 -0.87 12.36
N GLY A 47 -7.25 -1.68 12.06
CA GLY A 47 -7.47 -2.46 10.84
C GLY A 47 -7.18 -3.94 11.08
N GLY A 48 -8.11 -4.82 11.46
CA GLY A 48 -9.54 -4.85 11.17
C GLY A 48 -9.81 -5.77 9.99
N GLY A 49 -10.02 -7.07 10.25
CA GLY A 49 -10.64 -8.00 9.29
C GLY A 49 -9.95 -9.36 9.14
N ASN A 50 -10.66 -10.41 9.56
CA ASN A 50 -10.62 -11.77 9.01
C ASN A 50 -9.61 -12.80 9.58
N ASP A 51 -9.65 -13.02 10.90
CA ASP A 51 -9.27 -14.33 11.50
C ASP A 51 -10.40 -15.37 11.36
N LYS A 52 -11.33 -15.20 10.40
CA LYS A 52 -12.16 -16.32 9.99
C LYS A 52 -11.25 -17.26 9.21
N PRO A 53 -11.15 -18.54 9.59
CA PRO A 53 -10.41 -19.50 8.79
C PRO A 53 -10.97 -19.45 7.37
N VAL A 54 -10.07 -19.22 6.42
CA VAL A 54 -10.38 -19.27 5.00
C VAL A 54 -10.94 -20.67 4.72
N SER A 55 -12.01 -20.75 3.92
CA SER A 55 -12.60 -22.06 3.63
C SER A 55 -11.56 -22.98 2.98
N PRO A 56 -11.54 -24.29 3.29
CA PRO A 56 -10.61 -25.23 2.68
C PRO A 56 -10.64 -25.20 1.14
N GLU A 57 -11.81 -24.87 0.57
CA GLU A 57 -11.99 -24.69 -0.86
C GLU A 57 -11.18 -23.49 -1.40
N ILE A 58 -11.22 -22.33 -0.75
CA ILE A 58 -10.41 -21.17 -1.15
C ILE A 58 -8.92 -21.50 -1.01
N GLU A 59 -8.51 -22.13 0.10
CA GLU A 59 -7.11 -22.53 0.29
C GLU A 59 -6.63 -23.48 -0.80
N GLN A 60 -7.46 -24.46 -1.20
CA GLN A 60 -7.11 -25.37 -2.27
C GLN A 60 -7.03 -24.66 -3.62
N ASN A 61 -7.98 -23.78 -3.94
CA ASN A 61 -7.93 -23.01 -5.18
C ASN A 61 -6.70 -22.09 -5.22
N ILE A 62 -6.26 -21.51 -4.09
CA ILE A 62 -5.01 -20.74 -4.02
C ILE A 62 -3.80 -21.62 -4.36
N LYS A 63 -3.74 -22.87 -3.88
CA LYS A 63 -2.67 -23.81 -4.26
C LYS A 63 -2.73 -24.16 -5.74
N ASP A 64 -3.93 -24.32 -6.28
CA ASP A 64 -4.15 -24.68 -7.68
C ASP A 64 -3.73 -23.58 -8.66
N LEU A 65 -3.59 -22.32 -8.21
CA LEU A 65 -2.98 -21.23 -9.01
C LEU A 65 -1.53 -21.51 -9.40
N TYR A 66 -0.82 -22.36 -8.66
CA TYR A 66 0.57 -22.76 -8.91
C TYR A 66 0.67 -24.03 -9.76
N SER A 67 -0.46 -24.62 -10.16
CA SER A 67 -0.47 -25.84 -10.97
C SER A 67 0.22 -25.61 -12.31
N ALA A 68 0.95 -26.61 -12.80
CA ALA A 68 1.47 -26.61 -14.17
C ALA A 68 0.35 -26.72 -15.21
N ASP A 69 -0.79 -27.32 -14.84
CA ASP A 69 -1.95 -27.50 -15.70
C ASP A 69 -2.78 -26.21 -15.80
N ASP A 70 -2.92 -25.70 -17.03
CA ASP A 70 -3.66 -24.49 -17.33
C ASP A 70 -5.16 -24.59 -17.04
N ALA A 71 -5.77 -25.76 -17.25
CA ALA A 71 -7.18 -25.98 -16.98
C ALA A 71 -7.46 -25.93 -15.46
N VAL A 72 -6.53 -26.47 -14.66
CA VAL A 72 -6.60 -26.39 -13.19
C VAL A 72 -6.50 -24.94 -12.72
N ARG A 73 -5.50 -24.18 -13.21
CA ARG A 73 -5.36 -22.75 -12.85
C ARG A 73 -6.59 -21.92 -13.23
N LYS A 74 -7.14 -22.11 -14.43
CA LYS A 74 -8.35 -21.40 -14.88
C LYS A 74 -9.56 -21.71 -14.02
N THR A 75 -9.72 -22.98 -13.65
CA THR A 75 -10.80 -23.40 -12.74
C THR A 75 -10.64 -22.74 -11.37
N ALA A 76 -9.43 -22.72 -10.83
CA ALA A 76 -9.13 -22.07 -9.57
C ALA A 76 -9.42 -20.56 -9.60
N VAL A 77 -9.02 -19.84 -10.65
CA VAL A 77 -9.34 -18.42 -10.84
C VAL A 77 -10.85 -18.20 -10.82
N ASN A 78 -11.62 -18.98 -11.59
CA ASN A 78 -13.08 -18.84 -11.62
C ASN A 78 -13.73 -19.09 -10.25
N ASN A 79 -13.27 -20.11 -9.54
CA ASN A 79 -13.77 -20.43 -8.20
C ASN A 79 -13.46 -19.30 -7.20
N LEU A 80 -12.26 -18.72 -7.27
CA LEU A 80 -11.86 -17.61 -6.41
C LEU A 80 -12.65 -16.32 -6.73
N ILE A 81 -12.98 -16.09 -8.00
CA ILE A 81 -13.87 -14.99 -8.40
C ILE A 81 -15.27 -15.20 -7.81
N LEU A 82 -15.81 -16.42 -7.89
CA LEU A 82 -17.12 -16.75 -7.32
C LEU A 82 -17.15 -16.65 -5.79
N ALA A 83 -16.03 -16.90 -5.12
CA ALA A 83 -15.88 -16.71 -3.68
C ALA A 83 -15.91 -15.21 -3.27
N GLY A 84 -15.65 -14.29 -4.21
CA GLY A 84 -15.76 -12.85 -3.98
C GLY A 84 -14.80 -12.34 -2.90
N ASP A 85 -15.31 -11.50 -2.01
CA ASP A 85 -14.49 -10.78 -1.02
C ASP A 85 -13.68 -11.69 -0.09
N GLU A 86 -14.15 -12.92 0.17
CA GLU A 86 -13.45 -13.90 1.01
C GLU A 86 -12.11 -14.34 0.40
N ALA A 87 -11.97 -14.26 -0.93
CA ALA A 87 -10.75 -14.65 -1.63
C ALA A 87 -9.71 -13.52 -1.72
N ILE A 88 -10.07 -12.25 -1.45
CA ILE A 88 -9.20 -11.10 -1.70
C ILE A 88 -7.88 -11.18 -0.91
N VAL A 89 -7.95 -11.36 0.41
CA VAL A 89 -6.76 -11.43 1.26
C VAL A 89 -5.88 -12.65 0.93
N PRO A 90 -6.42 -13.86 0.71
CA PRO A 90 -5.64 -14.97 0.19
C PRO A 90 -4.96 -14.69 -1.16
N LEU A 91 -5.67 -14.05 -2.09
CA LEU A 91 -5.16 -13.71 -3.42
C LEU A 91 -4.01 -12.69 -3.36
N THR A 92 -4.10 -11.66 -2.52
CA THR A 92 -3.01 -10.67 -2.39
C THR A 92 -1.73 -11.30 -1.85
N LYS A 93 -1.82 -12.32 -0.99
CA LYS A 93 -0.66 -13.07 -0.46
C LYS A 93 0.07 -13.89 -1.53
N VAL A 94 -0.56 -14.18 -2.67
CA VAL A 94 0.10 -14.92 -3.78
C VAL A 94 1.26 -14.11 -4.37
N PHE A 95 1.22 -12.78 -4.30
CA PHE A 95 2.30 -11.92 -4.81
C PHE A 95 3.64 -12.12 -4.10
N SER A 96 3.64 -12.66 -2.88
CA SER A 96 4.84 -12.99 -2.10
C SER A 96 5.58 -14.22 -2.62
N SER A 97 4.96 -15.02 -3.49
CA SER A 97 5.46 -16.36 -3.85
C SER A 97 6.64 -16.36 -4.82
N GLY A 98 6.84 -15.28 -5.57
CA GLY A 98 7.81 -15.22 -6.66
C GLY A 98 7.39 -15.97 -7.94
N ASP A 99 6.27 -16.70 -7.93
CA ASP A 99 5.73 -17.34 -9.12
C ASP A 99 4.95 -16.31 -9.96
N LYS A 100 5.49 -16.00 -11.14
CA LYS A 100 4.89 -15.00 -12.05
C LYS A 100 3.54 -15.42 -12.59
N THR A 101 3.34 -16.71 -12.85
CA THR A 101 2.09 -17.24 -13.40
C THR A 101 0.99 -17.18 -12.35
N ALA A 102 1.29 -17.65 -11.13
CA ALA A 102 0.33 -17.59 -10.02
C ALA A 102 -0.01 -16.13 -9.67
N SER A 103 0.97 -15.23 -9.64
CA SER A 103 0.75 -13.81 -9.39
C SER A 103 -0.12 -13.16 -10.46
N MET A 104 0.11 -13.48 -11.75
CA MET A 104 -0.75 -12.99 -12.84
C MET A 104 -2.20 -13.47 -12.67
N ASN A 105 -2.40 -14.76 -12.35
CA ASN A 105 -3.74 -15.30 -12.12
C ASN A 105 -4.43 -14.66 -10.91
N ALA A 106 -3.67 -14.38 -9.84
CA ALA A 106 -4.20 -13.69 -8.68
C ALA A 106 -4.62 -12.26 -9.00
N ALA A 107 -3.82 -11.52 -9.77
CA ALA A 107 -4.17 -10.18 -10.25
C ALA A 107 -5.45 -10.19 -11.10
N VAL A 108 -5.60 -11.16 -12.00
CA VAL A 108 -6.82 -11.34 -12.82
C VAL A 108 -8.04 -11.61 -11.94
N ALA A 109 -7.92 -12.50 -10.96
CA ALA A 109 -9.01 -12.80 -10.03
C ALA A 109 -9.41 -11.57 -9.21
N LEU A 110 -8.46 -10.84 -8.63
CA LEU A 110 -8.69 -9.61 -7.87
C LEU A 110 -9.41 -8.54 -8.72
N TYR A 111 -8.96 -8.34 -9.96
CA TYR A 111 -9.62 -7.42 -10.88
C TYR A 111 -11.08 -7.82 -11.16
N ALA A 112 -11.32 -9.11 -11.38
CA ALA A 112 -12.66 -9.64 -11.66
C ALA A 112 -13.59 -9.65 -10.45
N ILE A 113 -13.06 -9.77 -9.23
CA ILE A 113 -13.83 -9.59 -7.98
C ILE A 113 -14.35 -8.15 -7.88
N GLY A 114 -13.52 -7.17 -8.27
CA GLY A 114 -13.94 -5.78 -8.42
C GLY A 114 -13.37 -4.83 -7.38
N GLU A 115 -14.05 -3.70 -7.18
CA GLU A 115 -13.52 -2.53 -6.45
C GLU A 115 -13.20 -2.81 -4.98
N SER A 116 -13.83 -3.83 -4.36
CA SER A 116 -13.48 -4.28 -3.00
C SER A 116 -12.02 -4.74 -2.87
N SER A 117 -11.36 -5.04 -3.99
CA SER A 117 -9.93 -5.37 -4.03
C SER A 117 -9.00 -4.16 -3.96
N ILE A 118 -9.49 -2.93 -4.21
CA ILE A 118 -8.63 -1.73 -4.31
C ILE A 118 -7.93 -1.45 -2.97
N ASP A 119 -8.65 -1.41 -1.86
CA ASP A 119 -8.06 -1.07 -0.56
C ASP A 119 -7.03 -2.12 -0.09
N PRO A 120 -7.31 -3.44 -0.17
CA PRO A 120 -6.30 -4.46 0.12
C PRO A 120 -5.07 -4.38 -0.80
N LEU A 121 -5.22 -4.00 -2.06
CA LEU A 121 -4.10 -3.76 -2.97
C LEU A 121 -3.29 -2.52 -2.56
N ILE A 122 -3.94 -1.47 -2.06
CA ILE A 122 -3.28 -0.27 -1.52
C ILE A 122 -2.48 -0.58 -0.26
N ASP A 123 -2.97 -1.49 0.59
CA ASP A 123 -2.22 -1.96 1.76
C ASP A 123 -0.93 -2.69 1.33
N VAL A 124 -1.03 -3.59 0.35
CA VAL A 124 0.15 -4.27 -0.22
C VAL A 124 1.11 -3.26 -0.85
N LEU A 125 0.60 -2.26 -1.57
CA LEU A 125 1.41 -1.21 -2.18
C LEU A 125 2.20 -0.39 -1.15
N ASN A 126 1.67 -0.19 0.07
CA ASN A 126 2.37 0.54 1.13
C ASN A 126 3.34 -0.31 1.95
N THR A 127 3.00 -1.58 2.18
CA THR A 127 3.64 -2.42 3.22
C THR A 127 4.43 -3.60 2.66
N GLY A 128 4.13 -4.02 1.44
CA GLY A 128 4.75 -5.18 0.80
C GLY A 128 6.20 -4.95 0.42
N SER A 129 6.88 -6.03 0.05
CA SER A 129 8.19 -6.04 -0.60
C SER A 129 8.14 -5.37 -1.99
N GLN A 130 9.31 -5.12 -2.59
CA GLN A 130 9.37 -4.49 -3.91
C GLN A 130 8.52 -5.25 -4.96
N THR A 131 8.66 -6.58 -5.01
CA THR A 131 7.91 -7.43 -5.94
C THR A 131 6.40 -7.39 -5.68
N GLU A 132 5.99 -7.42 -4.40
CA GLU A 132 4.57 -7.35 -4.03
C GLU A 132 3.96 -6.00 -4.40
N ARG A 133 4.68 -4.89 -4.14
CA ARG A 133 4.24 -3.54 -4.53
C ARG A 133 4.08 -3.41 -6.03
N GLU A 134 4.99 -3.98 -6.82
CA GLU A 134 4.90 -3.96 -8.29
C GLU A 134 3.67 -4.72 -8.80
N TRP A 135 3.39 -5.90 -8.26
CA TRP A 135 2.17 -6.65 -8.59
C TRP A 135 0.90 -5.90 -8.17
N ALA A 136 0.89 -5.35 -6.96
CA ALA A 136 -0.24 -4.56 -6.47
C ALA A 136 -0.49 -3.34 -7.35
N ALA A 137 0.56 -2.58 -7.69
CA ALA A 137 0.47 -1.41 -8.56
C ALA A 137 0.00 -1.75 -9.98
N ASN A 138 0.52 -2.82 -10.58
CA ASN A 138 0.07 -3.26 -11.91
C ASN A 138 -1.40 -3.73 -11.87
N THR A 139 -1.82 -4.39 -10.79
CA THR A 139 -3.22 -4.79 -10.61
C THR A 139 -4.13 -3.57 -10.43
N LEU A 140 -3.70 -2.57 -9.65
CA LEU A 140 -4.41 -1.29 -9.49
C LEU A 140 -4.56 -0.53 -10.81
N CYS A 141 -3.59 -0.62 -11.72
CA CYS A 141 -3.71 -0.02 -13.06
C CYS A 141 -4.87 -0.61 -13.87
N LEU A 142 -5.25 -1.88 -13.65
CA LEU A 142 -6.39 -2.49 -14.33
C LEU A 142 -7.73 -1.85 -13.92
N PHE A 143 -7.79 -1.25 -12.73
CA PHE A 143 -8.96 -0.51 -12.27
C PHE A 143 -9.07 0.91 -12.86
N GLU A 144 -8.01 1.37 -13.55
CA GLU A 144 -7.94 2.67 -14.23
C GLU A 144 -8.31 3.83 -13.29
N ALA A 145 -9.18 4.74 -13.74
CA ALA A 145 -9.66 5.90 -13.01
C ALA A 145 -10.19 5.56 -11.60
N ARG A 146 -10.72 4.35 -11.38
CA ARG A 146 -11.32 3.96 -10.10
C ARG A 146 -10.29 3.84 -8.98
N ALA A 147 -9.04 3.47 -9.29
CA ALA A 147 -7.97 3.37 -8.29
C ALA A 147 -7.30 4.72 -8.00
N VAL A 148 -7.49 5.74 -8.85
CA VAL A 148 -6.76 7.02 -8.78
C VAL A 148 -6.96 7.76 -7.46
N PRO A 149 -8.18 7.87 -6.89
CA PRO A 149 -8.36 8.53 -5.59
C PRO A 149 -7.52 7.90 -4.47
N SER A 150 -7.50 6.56 -4.39
CA SER A 150 -6.72 5.85 -3.38
C SER A 150 -5.22 5.97 -3.62
N LEU A 151 -4.77 5.93 -4.88
CA LEU A 151 -3.36 6.17 -5.24
C LEU A 151 -2.91 7.59 -4.89
N ILE A 152 -3.72 8.62 -5.15
CA ILE A 152 -3.43 10.01 -4.73
C ILE A 152 -3.25 10.10 -3.22
N ASN A 153 -4.08 9.39 -2.45
CA ASN A 153 -3.92 9.36 -1.00
C ASN A 153 -2.55 8.76 -0.61
N VAL A 154 -2.12 7.67 -1.26
CA VAL A 154 -0.79 7.11 -1.04
C VAL A 154 0.32 8.11 -1.39
N VAL A 155 0.23 8.84 -2.50
CA VAL A 155 1.22 9.88 -2.88
C VAL A 155 1.35 10.96 -1.79
N LYS A 156 0.28 11.24 -1.07
CA LYS A 156 0.24 12.25 0.00
C LYS A 156 0.78 11.75 1.33
N THR A 157 0.38 10.53 1.74
CA THR A 157 0.57 10.07 3.12
C THR A 157 1.30 8.73 3.26
N GLY A 158 1.58 8.05 2.15
CA GLY A 158 2.21 6.73 2.13
C GLY A 158 3.69 6.75 2.52
N SER A 159 4.29 5.56 2.61
CA SER A 159 5.75 5.40 2.76
C SER A 159 6.47 5.98 1.54
N LYS A 160 7.77 6.30 1.64
CA LYS A 160 8.53 6.82 0.49
C LYS A 160 8.42 5.88 -0.72
N GLN A 161 8.57 4.59 -0.48
CA GLN A 161 8.46 3.56 -1.52
C GLN A 161 7.02 3.43 -2.04
N GLY A 162 6.02 3.53 -1.16
CA GLY A 162 4.61 3.54 -1.55
C GLY A 162 4.26 4.75 -2.42
N GLN A 163 4.76 5.94 -2.08
CA GLN A 163 4.61 7.16 -2.87
C GLN A 163 5.20 6.99 -4.27
N GLU A 164 6.47 6.56 -4.37
CA GLU A 164 7.15 6.36 -5.66
C GLU A 164 6.39 5.37 -6.58
N ILE A 165 5.94 4.25 -6.01
CA ILE A 165 5.18 3.25 -6.79
C ILE A 165 3.78 3.75 -7.17
N ALA A 166 3.10 4.49 -6.28
CA ALA A 166 1.80 5.08 -6.59
C ALA A 166 1.89 6.14 -7.69
N GLU A 167 2.94 6.98 -7.67
CA GLU A 167 3.23 7.94 -8.74
C GLU A 167 3.41 7.24 -10.09
N ILE A 168 4.19 6.14 -10.13
CA ILE A 168 4.37 5.32 -11.33
C ILE A 168 3.03 4.73 -11.81
N ALA A 169 2.21 4.21 -10.89
CA ALA A 169 0.90 3.64 -11.24
C ALA A 169 -0.02 4.71 -11.84
N ILE A 170 -0.07 5.91 -11.26
CA ILE A 170 -0.86 7.04 -11.77
C ILE A 170 -0.38 7.44 -13.18
N ILE A 171 0.93 7.53 -13.41
CA ILE A 171 1.49 7.83 -14.74
C ILE A 171 1.11 6.75 -15.75
N LYS A 172 1.16 5.47 -15.35
CA LYS A 172 0.74 4.34 -16.20
C LYS A 172 -0.74 4.35 -16.54
N ILE A 173 -1.60 4.78 -15.60
CA ILE A 173 -3.04 4.97 -15.86
C ILE A 173 -3.24 6.05 -16.93
N GLY A 174 -2.47 7.14 -16.87
CA GLY A 174 -2.43 8.15 -17.93
C GLY A 174 -3.58 9.16 -17.85
N GLU A 175 -4.13 9.57 -18.99
CA GLU A 175 -5.17 10.62 -19.08
C GLU A 175 -6.37 10.45 -18.14
N PRO A 176 -6.90 9.23 -17.89
CA PRO A 176 -8.00 9.03 -16.94
C PRO A 176 -7.71 9.51 -15.51
N ALA A 177 -6.43 9.69 -15.14
CA ALA A 177 -6.05 10.24 -13.85
C ALA A 177 -6.11 11.77 -13.77
N LEU A 178 -6.06 12.49 -14.91
CA LEU A 178 -5.94 13.95 -14.94
C LEU A 178 -7.05 14.69 -14.18
N PRO A 179 -8.35 14.35 -14.30
CA PRO A 179 -9.40 15.06 -13.58
C PRO A 179 -9.23 15.00 -12.06
N PHE A 180 -8.74 13.87 -11.53
CA PHE A 180 -8.50 13.69 -10.10
C PHE A 180 -7.27 14.47 -9.64
N LEU A 181 -6.20 14.48 -10.43
CA LEU A 181 -4.98 15.24 -10.14
C LEU A 181 -5.23 16.75 -10.17
N GLU A 182 -5.97 17.24 -11.16
CA GLU A 182 -6.33 18.66 -11.28
C GLU A 182 -7.23 19.09 -10.12
N LEU A 183 -8.20 18.25 -9.76
CA LEU A 183 -9.05 18.49 -8.60
C LEU A 183 -8.24 18.61 -7.31
N GLU A 184 -7.30 17.70 -7.09
CA GLU A 184 -6.47 17.68 -5.88
C GLU A 184 -5.42 18.80 -5.87
N ALA A 185 -4.84 19.14 -7.02
CA ALA A 185 -3.92 20.25 -7.15
C ALA A 185 -4.56 21.59 -6.75
N ASN A 186 -5.83 21.78 -7.11
CA ASN A 186 -6.58 23.00 -6.81
C ASN A 186 -7.04 23.11 -5.35
N ARG A 187 -7.10 21.99 -4.61
CA ARG A 187 -7.61 21.94 -3.23
C ARG A 187 -6.53 21.72 -2.18
N GLY A 188 -5.38 21.18 -2.57
CA GLY A 188 -4.30 20.78 -1.68
C GLY A 188 -3.42 21.93 -1.18
N SER A 189 -2.49 21.58 -0.29
CA SER A 189 -1.39 22.50 0.09
C SER A 189 -0.49 22.79 -1.13
N PRO A 190 0.29 23.88 -1.15
CA PRO A 190 1.24 24.16 -2.24
C PRO A 190 2.15 22.97 -2.56
N VAL A 191 2.65 22.27 -1.54
CA VAL A 191 3.50 21.07 -1.71
C VAL A 191 2.75 19.93 -2.37
N THR A 192 1.47 19.74 -2.03
CA THR A 192 0.60 18.73 -2.67
C THR A 192 0.33 19.11 -4.12
N ALA A 193 0.06 20.40 -4.39
CA ALA A 193 -0.18 20.90 -5.73
C ALA A 193 1.03 20.70 -6.64
N ASP A 194 2.25 20.96 -6.16
CA ASP A 194 3.48 20.74 -6.91
C ASP A 194 3.65 19.27 -7.34
N LYS A 195 3.39 18.32 -6.42
CA LYS A 195 3.40 16.89 -6.74
C LYS A 195 2.36 16.53 -7.81
N MET A 196 1.11 16.97 -7.64
CA MET A 196 0.03 16.70 -8.60
C MET A 196 0.34 17.30 -9.97
N ASN A 197 0.86 18.54 -10.01
CA ASN A 197 1.25 19.22 -11.25
C ASN A 197 2.42 18.50 -11.96
N SER A 198 3.38 17.97 -11.20
CA SER A 198 4.46 17.13 -11.75
C SER A 198 3.92 15.86 -12.43
N LEU A 199 2.94 15.20 -11.81
CA LEU A 199 2.28 14.03 -12.39
C LEU A 199 1.48 14.38 -13.65
N ILE A 200 0.72 15.48 -13.61
CA ILE A 200 -0.03 16.01 -14.77
C ILE A 200 0.92 16.28 -15.94
N TYR A 201 2.05 16.95 -15.68
CA TYR A 201 3.07 17.21 -16.69
C TYR A 201 3.61 15.90 -17.30
N SER A 202 3.95 14.92 -16.46
CA SER A 202 4.51 13.64 -16.90
C SER A 202 3.54 12.85 -17.79
N ILE A 203 2.26 12.81 -17.43
CA ILE A 203 1.20 12.16 -18.22
C ILE A 203 1.10 12.83 -19.60
N ARG A 204 0.93 14.16 -19.64
CA ARG A 204 0.80 14.91 -20.91
C ARG A 204 2.04 14.82 -21.80
N ALA A 205 3.23 14.80 -21.19
CA ALA A 205 4.48 14.64 -21.93
C ALA A 205 4.56 13.27 -22.61
N THR A 206 4.10 12.21 -21.92
CA THR A 206 4.09 10.84 -22.46
C THR A 206 3.12 10.73 -23.64
N GLU A 207 1.95 11.35 -23.54
CA GLU A 207 0.95 11.38 -24.61
C GLU A 207 1.44 12.13 -25.84
N GLY A 208 2.05 13.32 -25.66
CA GLY A 208 2.60 14.11 -26.77
C GLY A 208 3.68 13.35 -27.54
N LEU A 209 4.44 12.46 -26.89
CA LEU A 209 5.39 11.57 -27.56
C LEU A 209 4.69 10.47 -28.38
N GLN A 210 3.64 9.86 -27.82
CA GLN A 210 2.86 8.83 -28.52
C GLN A 210 2.19 9.39 -29.78
N GLN A 211 1.60 10.59 -29.70
CA GLN A 211 1.00 11.25 -30.85
C GLN A 211 2.02 11.53 -31.96
N ARG A 212 3.23 12.00 -31.61
CA ARG A 212 4.30 12.25 -32.58
C ARG A 212 4.80 10.98 -33.26
N LEU A 213 5.02 9.92 -32.50
CA LEU A 213 5.41 8.61 -33.05
C LEU A 213 4.35 8.05 -34.00
N SER A 214 3.06 8.22 -33.66
CA SER A 214 1.96 7.79 -34.51
C SER A 214 1.88 8.57 -35.84
N ALA A 215 2.18 9.88 -35.81
CA ALA A 215 2.20 10.73 -37.00
C ALA A 215 3.37 10.40 -37.93
N GLU A 216 4.56 10.09 -37.40
CA GLU A 216 5.73 9.68 -38.17
C GLU A 216 5.53 8.32 -38.86
N GLY A 217 4.90 7.36 -38.18
CA GLY A 217 4.54 6.06 -38.77
C GLY A 217 3.52 6.15 -39.94
N ASN A 218 2.60 7.12 -39.89
CA ASN A 218 1.61 7.31 -40.95
C ASN A 218 2.17 8.09 -42.16
N ALA A 219 3.09 9.03 -41.93
CA ALA A 219 3.76 9.78 -43.01
C ALA A 219 4.68 8.91 -43.89
N THR A 220 5.30 7.89 -43.29
CA THR A 220 6.21 6.95 -43.99
C THR A 220 5.50 5.89 -44.82
N THR A 221 4.25 5.54 -44.47
CA THR A 221 3.43 4.58 -45.25
C THR A 221 2.71 5.24 -46.42
N SER A 222 2.32 6.52 -46.30
CA SER A 222 1.66 7.26 -47.37
C SER A 222 2.56 7.64 -48.55
N THR A 223 3.89 7.65 -48.38
CA THR A 223 4.85 8.01 -49.45
C THR A 223 5.33 6.82 -50.30
N ALA A 224 4.99 5.58 -49.92
CA ALA A 224 5.36 4.36 -50.67
C ALA A 224 4.34 3.96 -51.76
N ALA A 225 3.18 4.62 -51.84
CA ALA A 225 2.14 4.35 -52.84
C ALA A 225 2.15 5.38 -53.97
N ALA A 226 3.21 5.40 -54.80
CA ALA A 226 3.17 6.06 -56.11
C ALA A 226 2.85 5.00 -57.19
N PRO A 227 1.88 5.23 -58.08
CA PRO A 227 1.48 4.25 -59.08
C PRO A 227 2.53 4.19 -60.20
N THR A 228 3.08 3.01 -60.46
CA THR A 228 3.76 2.71 -61.73
C THR A 228 2.75 2.79 -62.86
N ALA A 229 2.65 3.95 -63.48
CA ALA A 229 1.98 4.14 -64.76
C ALA A 229 2.75 3.34 -65.82
N ALA A 230 2.20 2.19 -66.21
CA ALA A 230 2.63 1.46 -67.39
C ALA A 230 2.13 2.21 -68.64
N THR A 231 3.04 2.88 -69.32
CA THR A 231 2.85 3.36 -70.70
C THR A 231 3.10 2.23 -71.69
N ALA A 232 2.12 2.04 -72.57
CA ALA A 232 2.12 1.48 -73.94
C ALA A 232 3.28 0.57 -74.40
#